data_AF-A0A832Z129-F1
#
_entry.id   AF-A0A832Z129-F1
#
_cell.length_a   1.000
_cell.length_b   1.000
_cell.length_c   1.000
_cell.angle_alpha   90.00
_cell.angle_beta   90.00
_cell.angle_gamma   90.00
#
_symmetry.space_group_name_H-M   'P 1'
#
loop_
_entity.id
_entity.type
_entity.pdbx_description
1 polymer ?
#
loop_
_entity_poly.entity_id
_entity_poly.type
_entity_poly.pdbx_seq_one_letter_code
_entity_poly.pdbx_strand_id
1 'polypeptide(L)'
;MGSEEKLLPYYDVDKTVDAASHAALFKVLQPPGRLFFAGVAAGWLIGMGFWLAFMTGGSLFPLRVEVVDGHPVFKHVGEVLGIKIAEEYHIDLLTISKLIIGAVFPLGLISILLGGADLWTGNVQSVVYPYARKFIDLRGVIYNWIASYAGNFIGGLFLAFMATYGTLMLVKSPFFDTMYTYAYKKSHLDAWTAFWRGVGCNILVNLAVWLYFRAKGKDMMGQAFLIWFPIFAFVAIGFEHSIANMFCIPAGIFASAYRWHVYTITYKDFFFNNLLPVTYGNAVGPLILITLYYWYVGSIKGSALGEAKPSDALKLVIDTCVIASLIHLVLLVVIPGAIAVGVEAALGLAPGVRVDNPYIALVPGIVASIYYIAITFIMFKVLKPYTSVKISV
;
A
#
# COMPACT_ATOMS: atom_id res chain seq x y z
N MET A 1 -44.70 15.08 -29.54
CA MET A 1 -43.92 13.97 -28.96
C MET A 1 -42.48 14.46 -28.85
N GLY A 2 -42.07 14.87 -27.66
CA GLY A 2 -40.79 15.52 -27.42
C GLY A 2 -39.64 14.52 -27.55
N SER A 3 -38.63 14.87 -28.34
CA SER A 3 -37.33 14.20 -28.29
C SER A 3 -36.83 14.24 -26.85
N GLU A 4 -36.55 13.09 -26.24
CA GLU A 4 -35.78 13.07 -24.99
C GLU A 4 -34.46 13.81 -25.28
N GLU A 5 -34.31 15.04 -24.77
CA GLU A 5 -33.05 15.76 -24.78
C GLU A 5 -32.05 14.89 -24.01
N LYS A 6 -31.17 14.20 -24.74
CA LYS A 6 -30.02 13.54 -24.13
C LYS A 6 -29.17 14.63 -23.49
N LEU A 7 -29.10 14.60 -22.16
CA LEU A 7 -28.30 15.54 -21.40
C LEU A 7 -26.84 15.45 -21.84
N LEU A 8 -26.23 16.60 -22.09
CA LEU A 8 -24.84 16.68 -22.52
C LEU A 8 -23.92 16.11 -21.41
N PRO A 9 -22.88 15.34 -21.76
CA PRO A 9 -21.92 14.83 -20.79
C PRO A 9 -21.33 15.95 -19.93
N TYR A 10 -21.18 15.71 -18.62
CA TYR A 10 -20.51 16.66 -17.76
C TYR A 10 -19.01 16.62 -18.07
N TYR A 11 -18.49 17.76 -18.54
CA TYR A 11 -17.15 17.85 -19.11
C TYR A 11 -16.09 17.26 -18.16
N ASP A 12 -15.10 16.58 -18.74
CA ASP A 12 -13.93 15.95 -18.11
C ASP A 12 -14.13 14.77 -17.16
N VAL A 13 -15.20 14.71 -16.36
CA VAL A 13 -15.40 13.59 -15.41
C VAL A 13 -15.81 12.32 -16.16
N ASP A 14 -16.80 12.41 -17.06
CA ASP A 14 -17.25 11.31 -17.93
C ASP A 14 -16.08 10.69 -18.72
N LYS A 15 -15.29 11.56 -19.37
CA LYS A 15 -14.11 11.15 -20.14
C LYS A 15 -13.08 10.41 -19.28
N THR A 16 -12.91 10.82 -18.02
CA THR A 16 -11.96 10.19 -17.11
C THR A 16 -12.45 8.82 -16.66
N VAL A 17 -13.74 8.65 -16.33
CA VAL A 17 -14.30 7.33 -15.97
C VAL A 17 -14.16 6.35 -17.12
N ASP A 18 -14.50 6.75 -18.35
CA ASP A 18 -14.44 5.84 -19.50
C ASP A 18 -13.00 5.51 -19.88
N ALA A 19 -12.11 6.51 -19.86
CA ALA A 19 -10.67 6.27 -20.05
C ALA A 19 -10.12 5.32 -18.99
N ALA A 20 -10.47 5.52 -17.71
CA ALA A 20 -10.05 4.65 -16.61
C ALA A 20 -10.66 3.24 -16.72
N SER A 21 -11.93 3.11 -17.12
CA SER A 21 -12.63 1.83 -17.27
C SER A 21 -11.93 0.95 -18.31
N HIS A 22 -11.68 1.49 -19.51
CA HIS A 22 -11.00 0.76 -20.57
C HIS A 22 -9.53 0.54 -20.24
N ALA A 23 -8.85 1.56 -19.70
CA ALA A 23 -7.46 1.43 -19.30
C ALA A 23 -7.28 0.40 -18.17
N ALA A 24 -8.25 0.18 -17.28
CA ALA A 24 -8.11 -0.79 -16.21
C ALA A 24 -8.35 -2.25 -16.65
N LEU A 25 -8.93 -2.49 -17.83
CA LEU A 25 -9.18 -3.86 -18.31
C LEU A 25 -7.90 -4.69 -18.41
N PHE A 26 -6.78 -4.10 -18.84
CA PHE A 26 -5.52 -4.84 -18.93
C PHE A 26 -5.09 -5.39 -17.56
N LYS A 27 -5.45 -4.72 -16.45
CA LYS A 27 -5.10 -5.13 -15.08
C LYS A 27 -5.81 -6.42 -14.67
N VAL A 28 -6.93 -6.75 -15.32
CA VAL A 28 -7.67 -7.99 -15.09
C VAL A 28 -7.33 -9.03 -16.15
N LEU A 29 -7.18 -8.62 -17.41
CA LEU A 29 -6.92 -9.48 -18.57
C LEU A 29 -5.46 -9.93 -18.73
N GLN A 30 -4.70 -10.00 -17.63
CA GLN A 30 -3.32 -10.50 -17.62
C GLN A 30 -3.22 -11.88 -16.97
N PRO A 31 -2.44 -12.81 -17.55
CA PRO A 31 -2.19 -14.11 -16.94
C PRO A 31 -1.53 -13.94 -15.57
N PRO A 32 -1.69 -14.92 -14.66
CA PRO A 32 -1.30 -14.77 -13.26
C PRO A 32 0.16 -14.42 -13.11
N GLY A 33 1.04 -15.03 -13.90
CA GLY A 33 2.47 -14.70 -13.90
C GLY A 33 2.75 -13.24 -14.23
N ARG A 34 2.15 -12.70 -15.31
CA ARG A 34 2.42 -11.32 -15.74
C ARG A 34 1.90 -10.30 -14.72
N LEU A 35 0.69 -10.54 -14.20
CA LEU A 35 0.10 -9.64 -13.21
C LEU A 35 0.87 -9.71 -11.87
N PHE A 36 1.23 -10.91 -11.43
CA PHE A 36 2.02 -11.14 -10.23
C PHE A 36 3.38 -10.44 -10.30
N PHE A 37 4.14 -10.62 -11.39
CA PHE A 37 5.47 -9.99 -11.52
C PHE A 37 5.39 -8.47 -11.73
N ALA A 38 4.33 -7.96 -12.37
CA ALA A 38 4.04 -6.52 -12.36
C ALA A 38 3.77 -6.01 -10.93
N GLY A 39 3.11 -6.83 -10.10
CA GLY A 39 2.97 -6.63 -8.66
C GLY A 39 4.29 -6.63 -7.91
N VAL A 40 5.19 -7.59 -8.18
CA VAL A 40 6.53 -7.63 -7.59
C VAL A 40 7.31 -6.35 -7.89
N ALA A 41 7.30 -5.90 -9.16
CA ALA A 41 7.94 -4.66 -9.55
C ALA A 41 7.36 -3.44 -8.79
N ALA A 42 6.03 -3.36 -8.65
CA ALA A 42 5.40 -2.26 -7.92
C ALA A 42 5.71 -2.27 -6.41
N GLY A 43 5.72 -3.44 -5.77
CA GLY A 43 6.12 -3.57 -4.37
C GLY A 43 7.56 -3.12 -4.13
N TRP A 44 8.46 -3.52 -5.02
CA TRP A 44 9.85 -3.08 -5.02
C TRP A 44 9.97 -1.56 -5.25
N LEU A 45 9.25 -0.97 -6.21
CA LEU A 45 9.28 0.47 -6.49
C LEU A 45 8.73 1.32 -5.35
N ILE A 46 7.62 0.90 -4.71
CA ILE A 46 7.10 1.57 -3.51
C ILE A 46 8.10 1.47 -2.37
N GLY A 47 8.68 0.29 -2.15
CA GLY A 47 9.73 0.10 -1.16
C GLY A 47 10.95 1.00 -1.42
N MET A 48 11.37 1.15 -2.69
CA MET A 48 12.51 1.99 -3.08
C MET A 48 12.22 3.46 -2.81
N GLY A 49 11.01 3.93 -3.14
CA GLY A 49 10.56 5.28 -2.79
C GLY A 49 10.56 5.50 -1.27
N PHE A 50 10.10 4.51 -0.49
CA PHE A 50 10.17 4.56 0.97
C PHE A 50 11.61 4.63 1.47
N TRP A 51 12.47 3.72 1.02
CA TRP A 51 13.85 3.64 1.44
C TRP A 51 14.59 4.93 1.15
N LEU A 52 14.50 5.44 -0.09
CA LEU A 52 15.15 6.68 -0.49
C LEU A 52 14.68 7.86 0.36
N ALA A 53 13.36 8.02 0.54
CA ALA A 53 12.79 9.11 1.34
C ALA A 53 13.29 9.11 2.79
N PHE A 54 13.46 7.91 3.36
CA PHE A 54 13.92 7.76 4.74
C PHE A 54 15.42 7.96 4.87
N MET A 55 16.21 7.60 3.85
CA MET A 55 17.64 7.90 3.82
C MET A 55 17.89 9.41 3.73
N THR A 56 17.06 10.16 3.00
CA THR A 56 17.23 11.62 2.85
C THR A 56 16.74 12.40 4.06
N GLY A 57 15.65 11.97 4.72
CA GLY A 57 15.13 12.60 5.93
C GLY A 57 15.73 12.09 7.25
N GLY A 58 16.40 10.93 7.24
CA GLY A 58 16.80 10.19 8.44
C GLY A 58 17.89 10.88 9.28
N SER A 59 18.83 11.57 8.63
CA SER A 59 19.84 12.35 9.37
C SER A 59 19.25 13.49 10.19
N LEU A 60 18.09 14.02 9.77
CA LEU A 60 17.33 15.05 10.49
C LEU A 60 16.37 14.45 11.51
N PHE A 61 16.23 13.13 11.57
CA PHE A 61 15.30 12.50 12.49
C PHE A 61 15.84 12.59 13.93
N PRO A 62 15.05 13.13 14.88
CA PRO A 62 15.58 13.54 16.19
C PRO A 62 15.68 12.39 17.20
N LEU A 63 15.22 11.18 16.85
CA LEU A 63 15.22 10.03 17.77
C LEU A 63 16.38 9.08 17.46
N ARG A 64 16.97 8.55 18.52
CA ARG A 64 17.89 7.40 18.52
C ARG A 64 17.25 6.27 19.28
N VAL A 65 17.63 5.04 18.94
CA VAL A 65 17.05 3.86 19.56
C VAL A 65 18.15 2.90 20.00
N GLU A 66 18.02 2.44 21.24
CA GLU A 66 18.89 1.45 21.86
C GLU A 66 18.04 0.28 22.35
N VAL A 67 18.68 -0.85 22.62
CA VAL A 67 18.03 -1.98 23.30
C VAL A 67 18.55 -2.06 24.72
N VAL A 68 17.62 -2.04 25.68
CA VAL A 68 17.89 -2.23 27.11
C VAL A 68 17.02 -3.38 27.57
N ASP A 69 17.64 -4.41 28.16
CA ASP A 69 16.96 -5.62 28.65
C ASP A 69 16.06 -6.30 27.60
N GLY A 70 16.49 -6.31 26.34
CA GLY A 70 15.74 -6.89 25.23
C GLY A 70 14.63 -6.01 24.65
N HIS A 71 14.41 -4.81 25.21
CA HIS A 71 13.36 -3.90 24.78
C HIS A 71 13.92 -2.60 24.16
N PRO A 72 13.29 -2.06 23.11
CA PRO A 72 13.72 -0.82 22.50
C PRO A 72 13.41 0.40 23.39
N VAL A 73 14.41 1.25 23.59
CA VAL A 73 14.29 2.54 24.31
C VAL A 73 14.62 3.66 23.34
N PHE A 74 13.68 4.60 23.19
CA PHE A 74 13.83 5.77 22.31
C PHE A 74 14.35 6.96 23.11
N LYS A 75 15.39 7.61 22.59
CA LYS A 75 16.01 8.80 23.20
C LYS A 75 16.08 9.93 22.18
N HIS A 76 15.97 11.16 22.63
CA HIS A 76 16.21 12.32 21.77
C HIS A 76 17.71 12.52 21.52
N VAL A 77 18.08 13.04 20.34
CA VAL A 77 19.49 13.37 20.03
C VAL A 77 20.06 14.38 21.02
N GLY A 78 19.24 15.33 21.51
CA GLY A 78 19.61 16.27 22.58
C GLY A 78 20.08 15.55 23.85
N GLU A 79 19.29 14.58 24.31
CA GLU A 79 19.61 13.75 25.48
C GLU A 79 20.91 12.97 25.27
N VAL A 80 21.09 12.35 24.09
CA VAL A 80 22.29 11.57 23.75
C VAL A 80 23.55 12.46 23.71
N LEU A 81 23.42 13.70 23.27
CA LEU A 81 24.53 14.65 23.16
C LEU A 81 24.71 15.55 24.39
N GLY A 82 23.83 15.45 25.39
CA GLY A 82 23.82 16.34 26.56
C GLY A 82 23.48 17.80 26.24
N ILE A 83 22.79 18.07 25.13
CA ILE A 83 22.48 19.43 24.65
C ILE A 83 21.13 19.87 25.23
N LYS A 84 21.15 20.51 26.41
CA LYS A 84 19.96 21.02 27.09
C LYS A 84 19.18 22.07 26.29
N ILE A 85 19.84 22.80 25.40
CA ILE A 85 19.25 23.90 24.60
C ILE A 85 18.16 23.38 23.66
N ALA A 86 18.38 22.25 22.98
CA ALA A 86 17.39 21.72 22.04
C ALA A 86 16.11 21.25 22.75
N GLU A 87 16.25 20.72 23.97
CA GLU A 87 15.14 20.33 24.84
C GLU A 87 14.40 21.54 25.40
N GLU A 88 15.14 22.54 25.90
CA GLU A 88 14.61 23.78 26.48
C GLU A 88 13.78 24.59 25.48
N TYR A 89 14.20 24.63 24.21
CA TYR A 89 13.50 25.37 23.16
C TYR A 89 12.61 24.49 22.27
N HIS A 90 12.40 23.21 22.62
CA HIS A 90 11.61 22.25 21.84
C HIS A 90 11.98 22.20 20.34
N ILE A 91 13.28 22.29 20.03
CA ILE A 91 13.77 22.28 18.64
C ILE A 91 13.74 20.82 18.14
N ASP A 92 12.63 20.47 17.51
CA ASP A 92 12.37 19.20 16.84
C ASP A 92 12.58 19.38 15.32
N LEU A 93 13.48 18.59 14.74
CA LEU A 93 13.69 18.54 13.28
C LEU A 93 12.70 17.57 12.60
N LEU A 94 11.71 17.04 13.34
CA LEU A 94 10.74 16.06 12.85
C LEU A 94 9.89 16.64 11.73
N THR A 95 9.46 17.90 11.85
CA THR A 95 8.63 18.54 10.81
C THR A 95 9.40 18.67 9.49
N ILE A 96 10.67 19.09 9.53
CA ILE A 96 11.52 19.19 8.34
C ILE A 96 11.79 17.79 7.76
N SER A 97 12.11 16.82 8.61
CA SER A 97 12.29 15.41 8.20
C SER A 97 11.05 14.87 7.48
N LYS A 98 9.85 15.10 8.03
CA LYS A 98 8.57 14.72 7.39
C LYS A 98 8.36 15.39 6.04
N LEU A 99 8.70 16.66 5.89
CA LEU A 99 8.59 17.37 4.61
C LEU A 99 9.53 16.79 3.55
N ILE A 100 10.78 16.48 3.92
CA ILE A 100 11.76 15.87 3.00
C ILE A 100 11.34 14.44 2.63
N ILE A 101 10.96 13.63 3.63
CA ILE A 101 10.45 12.27 3.40
C ILE A 101 9.24 12.33 2.46
N GLY A 102 8.30 13.22 2.74
CA GLY A 102 7.12 13.42 1.91
C GLY A 102 7.45 13.86 0.49
N ALA A 103 8.44 14.72 0.29
CA ALA A 103 8.80 15.23 -1.03
C ALA A 103 9.48 14.18 -1.92
N VAL A 104 10.19 13.23 -1.32
CA VAL A 104 10.98 12.21 -2.04
C VAL A 104 10.19 10.92 -2.28
N PHE A 105 9.29 10.55 -1.37
CA PHE A 105 8.47 9.34 -1.46
C PHE A 105 7.69 9.15 -2.79
N PRO A 106 7.13 10.21 -3.44
CA PRO A 106 6.31 10.05 -4.64
C PRO A 106 6.98 9.36 -5.82
N LEU A 107 8.32 9.28 -5.85
CA LEU A 107 9.07 8.60 -6.89
C LEU A 107 8.54 7.17 -7.16
N GLY A 108 8.17 6.43 -6.11
CA GLY A 108 7.65 5.07 -6.25
C GLY A 108 6.39 5.00 -7.12
N LEU A 109 5.36 5.79 -6.82
CA LEU A 109 4.11 5.77 -7.60
C LEU A 109 4.28 6.37 -9.00
N ILE A 110 5.10 7.41 -9.14
CA ILE A 110 5.42 8.00 -10.45
C ILE A 110 6.03 6.93 -11.36
N SER A 111 7.04 6.19 -10.87
CA SER A 111 7.66 5.09 -11.63
C SER A 111 6.69 3.97 -11.96
N ILE A 112 5.74 3.65 -11.07
CA ILE A 112 4.73 2.61 -11.31
C ILE A 112 3.77 3.01 -12.43
N LEU A 113 3.19 4.20 -12.36
CA LEU A 113 2.17 4.64 -13.31
C LEU A 113 2.76 4.98 -14.68
N LEU A 114 3.96 5.57 -14.72
CA LEU A 114 4.63 5.85 -16.00
C LEU A 114 5.35 4.61 -16.57
N GLY A 115 5.86 3.72 -15.72
CA GLY A 115 6.62 2.53 -16.12
C GLY A 115 5.80 1.25 -16.33
N GLY A 116 4.52 1.24 -15.93
CA GLY A 116 3.60 0.13 -16.21
C GLY A 116 3.66 -1.05 -15.23
N ALA A 117 3.98 -0.80 -13.95
CA ALA A 117 3.86 -1.81 -12.89
C ALA A 117 2.43 -1.85 -12.29
N ASP A 118 2.13 -2.82 -11.43
CA ASP A 118 0.77 -3.03 -10.92
C ASP A 118 0.68 -2.93 -9.39
N LEU A 119 0.02 -1.89 -8.89
CA LEU A 119 -0.05 -1.59 -7.46
C LEU A 119 -1.47 -1.78 -6.93
N TRP A 120 -1.62 -2.62 -5.90
CA TRP A 120 -2.92 -2.96 -5.34
C TRP A 120 -3.69 -1.75 -4.84
N THR A 121 -3.03 -0.84 -4.09
CA THR A 121 -3.70 0.34 -3.51
C THR A 121 -4.36 1.24 -4.55
N GLY A 122 -3.75 1.39 -5.74
CA GLY A 122 -4.37 2.09 -6.88
C GLY A 122 -5.40 1.25 -7.65
N ASN A 123 -5.29 -0.08 -7.59
CA ASN A 123 -6.25 -0.98 -8.21
C ASN A 123 -7.58 -1.03 -7.47
N VAL A 124 -7.59 -0.76 -6.15
CA VAL A 124 -8.82 -0.70 -5.33
C VAL A 124 -9.89 0.16 -6.01
N GLN A 125 -9.50 1.28 -6.64
CA GLN A 125 -10.40 2.09 -7.47
C GLN A 125 -10.39 1.69 -8.93
N SER A 126 -9.22 1.47 -9.51
CA SER A 126 -9.09 1.33 -10.97
C SER A 126 -9.91 0.17 -11.53
N VAL A 127 -9.90 -1.01 -10.88
CA VAL A 127 -10.66 -2.17 -11.38
C VAL A 127 -12.15 -2.14 -11.03
N VAL A 128 -12.57 -1.22 -10.15
CA VAL A 128 -13.99 -1.03 -9.83
C VAL A 128 -14.71 -0.29 -10.96
N TYR A 129 -14.02 0.53 -11.75
CA TYR A 129 -14.59 1.18 -12.94
C TYR A 129 -15.09 0.20 -14.02
N PRO A 130 -14.26 -0.71 -14.56
CA PRO A 130 -14.75 -1.71 -15.52
C PRO A 130 -15.77 -2.66 -14.89
N TYR A 131 -15.73 -2.89 -13.58
CA TYR A 131 -16.76 -3.66 -12.87
C TYR A 131 -18.11 -2.93 -12.86
N ALA A 132 -18.12 -1.65 -12.50
CA ALA A 132 -19.33 -0.81 -12.54
C ALA A 132 -19.89 -0.67 -13.96
N ARG A 133 -19.02 -0.69 -14.98
CA ARG A 133 -19.38 -0.76 -16.40
C ARG A 133 -19.82 -2.14 -16.89
N LYS A 134 -19.76 -3.17 -16.04
CA LYS A 134 -20.10 -4.57 -16.35
C LYS A 134 -19.24 -5.16 -17.48
N PHE A 135 -18.05 -4.60 -17.71
CA PHE A 135 -17.06 -5.17 -18.62
C PHE A 135 -16.40 -6.41 -18.02
N ILE A 136 -16.32 -6.45 -16.68
CA ILE A 136 -15.85 -7.59 -15.89
C ILE A 136 -16.85 -7.88 -14.76
N ASP A 137 -16.74 -9.05 -14.13
CA ASP A 137 -17.45 -9.37 -12.90
C ASP A 137 -16.55 -9.27 -11.65
N LEU A 138 -17.13 -9.55 -10.48
CA LEU A 138 -16.43 -9.50 -9.20
C LEU A 138 -15.24 -10.47 -9.13
N ARG A 139 -15.25 -11.55 -9.92
CA ARG A 139 -14.15 -12.51 -9.99
C ARG A 139 -12.90 -11.87 -10.57
N GLY A 140 -13.05 -11.01 -11.59
CA GLY A 140 -11.97 -10.22 -12.15
C GLY A 140 -11.35 -9.24 -11.14
N VAL A 141 -12.20 -8.57 -10.34
CA VAL A 141 -11.76 -7.67 -9.27
C VAL A 141 -10.95 -8.43 -8.21
N ILE A 142 -11.52 -9.51 -7.68
CA ILE A 142 -10.89 -10.33 -6.64
C ILE A 142 -9.56 -10.92 -7.14
N TYR A 143 -9.53 -11.42 -8.39
CA TYR A 143 -8.32 -11.97 -8.99
C TYR A 143 -7.20 -10.92 -9.08
N ASN A 144 -7.51 -9.72 -9.59
CA ASN A 144 -6.51 -8.67 -9.67
C ASN A 144 -5.99 -8.28 -8.28
N TRP A 145 -6.90 -8.12 -7.31
CA TRP A 145 -6.51 -7.73 -5.97
C TRP A 145 -5.58 -8.76 -5.32
N ILE A 146 -5.89 -10.06 -5.45
CA ILE A 146 -5.04 -11.16 -4.94
C ILE A 146 -3.66 -11.12 -5.60
N ALA A 147 -3.60 -11.14 -6.94
CA ALA A 147 -2.33 -11.26 -7.66
C ALA A 147 -1.43 -10.04 -7.46
N SER A 148 -1.99 -8.84 -7.51
CA SER A 148 -1.27 -7.58 -7.33
C SER A 148 -0.69 -7.46 -5.92
N TYR A 149 -1.51 -7.69 -4.88
CA TYR A 149 -1.09 -7.60 -3.48
C TYR A 149 -0.05 -8.66 -3.11
N ALA A 150 -0.23 -9.90 -3.59
CA ALA A 150 0.74 -10.98 -3.43
C ALA A 150 2.11 -10.62 -4.03
N GLY A 151 2.12 -10.08 -5.25
CA GLY A 151 3.35 -9.58 -5.88
C GLY A 151 3.94 -8.42 -5.09
N ASN A 152 3.12 -7.44 -4.71
CA ASN A 152 3.55 -6.27 -3.95
C ASN A 152 4.25 -6.66 -2.63
N PHE A 153 3.71 -7.63 -1.89
CA PHE A 153 4.32 -8.15 -0.67
C PHE A 153 5.72 -8.71 -0.91
N ILE A 154 5.87 -9.55 -1.94
CA ILE A 154 7.15 -10.19 -2.27
C ILE A 154 8.18 -9.15 -2.73
N GLY A 155 7.77 -8.16 -3.52
CA GLY A 155 8.63 -7.04 -3.92
C GLY A 155 9.12 -6.23 -2.72
N GLY A 156 8.21 -5.90 -1.78
CA GLY A 156 8.54 -5.19 -0.55
C GLY A 156 9.46 -5.97 0.38
N LEU A 157 9.18 -7.26 0.58
CA LEU A 157 9.99 -8.15 1.41
C LEU A 157 11.39 -8.37 0.82
N PHE A 158 11.47 -8.58 -0.49
CA PHE A 158 12.76 -8.70 -1.20
C PHE A 158 13.60 -7.43 -1.03
N LEU A 159 12.98 -6.25 -1.18
CA LEU A 159 13.70 -5.00 -0.97
C LEU A 159 14.15 -4.84 0.49
N ALA A 160 13.33 -5.22 1.46
CA ALA A 160 13.72 -5.20 2.87
C ALA A 160 14.94 -6.09 3.11
N PHE A 161 14.96 -7.30 2.52
CA PHE A 161 16.13 -8.18 2.57
C PHE A 161 17.36 -7.52 1.93
N MET A 162 17.23 -6.96 0.72
CA MET A 162 18.33 -6.32 0.00
C MET A 162 18.90 -5.11 0.75
N ALA A 163 18.02 -4.26 1.27
CA ALA A 163 18.39 -3.05 2.02
C ALA A 163 19.07 -3.38 3.36
N THR A 164 18.65 -4.45 4.03
CA THR A 164 19.22 -4.86 5.31
C THR A 164 20.44 -5.76 5.15
N TYR A 165 20.29 -6.95 4.57
CA TYR A 165 21.36 -7.96 4.51
C TYR A 165 22.26 -7.81 3.28
N GLY A 166 21.70 -7.36 2.15
CA GLY A 166 22.45 -7.19 0.91
C GLY A 166 23.41 -6.00 0.94
N THR A 167 22.93 -4.85 1.42
CA THR A 167 23.69 -3.59 1.39
C THR A 167 24.22 -3.16 2.76
N LEU A 168 23.68 -3.72 3.85
CA LEU A 168 23.99 -3.32 5.23
C LEU A 168 23.73 -1.83 5.53
N MET A 169 22.95 -1.12 4.71
CA MET A 169 22.68 0.30 4.95
C MET A 169 21.71 0.51 6.11
N LEU A 170 20.70 -0.36 6.22
CA LEU A 170 19.67 -0.24 7.26
C LEU A 170 20.11 -0.71 8.65
N VAL A 171 21.34 -1.21 8.82
CA VAL A 171 21.89 -1.64 10.12
C VAL A 171 22.86 -0.62 10.73
N LYS A 172 23.08 0.50 10.03
CA LYS A 172 23.98 1.59 10.44
C LYS A 172 23.19 2.83 10.84
N SER A 173 23.57 3.47 11.94
CA SER A 173 23.03 4.77 12.32
C SER A 173 23.51 5.87 11.35
N PRO A 174 22.69 6.91 11.09
CA PRO A 174 21.36 7.20 11.67
C PRO A 174 20.19 6.49 10.96
N PHE A 175 20.46 5.75 9.87
CA PHE A 175 19.43 5.15 9.02
C PHE A 175 18.68 4.03 9.73
N PHE A 176 19.41 3.20 10.48
CA PHE A 176 18.83 2.20 11.37
C PHE A 176 17.83 2.84 12.35
N ASP A 177 18.22 3.90 13.04
CA ASP A 177 17.39 4.55 14.07
C ASP A 177 16.07 5.04 13.49
N THR A 178 16.13 5.71 12.34
CA THR A 178 14.94 6.23 11.65
C THR A 178 14.06 5.08 11.18
N MET A 179 14.65 4.11 10.47
CA MET A 179 13.90 2.99 9.89
C MET A 179 13.22 2.16 10.98
N TYR A 180 13.96 1.77 12.00
CA TYR A 180 13.46 0.99 13.13
C TYR A 180 12.37 1.75 13.89
N THR A 181 12.55 3.06 14.16
CA THR A 181 11.55 3.84 14.88
C THR A 181 10.21 3.86 14.14
N TYR A 182 10.22 4.01 12.82
CA TYR A 182 8.97 3.97 12.06
C TYR A 182 8.37 2.57 12.00
N ALA A 183 9.18 1.53 11.78
CA ALA A 183 8.69 0.15 11.79
C ALA A 183 8.05 -0.22 13.13
N TYR A 184 8.69 0.15 14.24
CA TYR A 184 8.20 -0.09 15.59
C TYR A 184 6.91 0.69 15.86
N LYS A 185 6.90 2.01 15.61
CA LYS A 185 5.70 2.83 15.81
C LYS A 185 4.53 2.34 14.98
N LYS A 186 4.74 1.95 13.72
CA LYS A 186 3.70 1.44 12.82
C LYS A 186 3.11 0.10 13.27
N SER A 187 3.95 -0.80 13.76
CA SER A 187 3.56 -2.14 14.25
C SER A 187 2.89 -2.11 15.63
N HIS A 188 2.95 -0.98 16.33
CA HIS A 188 2.36 -0.77 17.66
C HIS A 188 1.31 0.37 17.66
N LEU A 189 0.77 0.73 16.49
CA LEU A 189 -0.37 1.65 16.41
C LEU A 189 -1.63 0.97 16.93
N ASP A 190 -2.48 1.76 17.57
CA ASP A 190 -3.88 1.37 17.81
C ASP A 190 -4.58 1.04 16.48
N ALA A 191 -5.35 -0.05 16.45
CA ALA A 191 -5.96 -0.57 15.22
C ALA A 191 -6.96 0.41 14.60
N TRP A 192 -7.71 1.16 15.42
CA TRP A 192 -8.67 2.15 14.93
C TRP A 192 -7.96 3.34 14.28
N THR A 193 -6.88 3.79 14.90
CA THR A 193 -6.01 4.83 14.36
C THR A 193 -5.35 4.38 13.05
N ALA A 194 -4.81 3.16 13.01
CA ALA A 194 -4.20 2.58 11.81
C ALA A 194 -5.21 2.46 10.65
N PHE A 195 -6.45 2.07 10.95
CA PHE A 195 -7.55 2.01 9.99
C PHE A 195 -7.82 3.38 9.35
N TRP A 196 -8.06 4.43 10.14
CA TRP A 196 -8.35 5.76 9.59
C TRP A 196 -7.17 6.39 8.85
N ARG A 197 -5.94 6.14 9.31
CA ARG A 197 -4.75 6.51 8.56
C ARG A 197 -4.66 5.76 7.22
N GLY A 198 -5.12 4.51 7.17
CA GLY A 198 -5.27 3.74 5.94
C GLY A 198 -6.32 4.33 4.99
N VAL A 199 -7.47 4.73 5.51
CA VAL A 199 -8.55 5.40 4.75
C VAL A 199 -8.01 6.67 4.10
N GLY A 200 -7.43 7.57 4.90
CA GLY A 200 -6.88 8.84 4.41
C GLY A 200 -5.77 8.65 3.38
N CYS A 201 -4.88 7.67 3.59
CA CYS A 201 -3.83 7.34 2.62
C CYS A 201 -4.42 7.02 1.25
N ASN A 202 -5.36 6.07 1.20
CA ASN A 202 -5.75 5.53 -0.09
C ASN A 202 -6.77 6.40 -0.83
N ILE A 203 -7.44 7.34 -0.15
CA ILE A 203 -8.12 8.46 -0.81
C ILE A 203 -7.11 9.25 -1.67
N LEU A 204 -5.97 9.63 -1.10
CA LEU A 204 -4.96 10.44 -1.80
C LEU A 204 -4.21 9.66 -2.88
N VAL A 205 -3.89 8.38 -2.63
CA VAL A 205 -3.30 7.52 -3.67
C VAL A 205 -4.22 7.39 -4.88
N ASN A 206 -5.51 7.18 -4.66
CA ASN A 206 -6.44 7.01 -5.78
C ASN A 206 -6.84 8.33 -6.44
N LEU A 207 -6.76 9.46 -5.73
CA LEU A 207 -6.77 10.78 -6.35
C LEU A 207 -5.60 10.95 -7.33
N ALA A 208 -4.38 10.54 -6.95
CA ALA A 208 -3.22 10.59 -7.86
C ALA A 208 -3.43 9.70 -9.10
N VAL A 209 -3.93 8.47 -8.92
CA VAL A 209 -4.24 7.55 -10.03
C VAL A 209 -5.34 8.12 -10.95
N TRP A 210 -6.35 8.76 -10.38
CA TRP A 210 -7.41 9.42 -11.15
C TRP A 210 -6.86 10.58 -12.00
N LEU A 211 -6.05 11.45 -11.40
CA LEU A 211 -5.40 12.55 -12.12
C LEU A 211 -4.45 12.05 -13.22
N TYR A 212 -3.74 10.94 -12.97
CA TYR A 212 -2.92 10.28 -13.98
C TYR A 212 -3.76 9.81 -15.18
N PHE A 213 -4.90 9.13 -14.96
CA PHE A 213 -5.77 8.71 -16.06
C PHE A 213 -6.35 9.90 -16.83
N ARG A 214 -6.70 10.99 -16.15
CA ARG A 214 -7.16 12.24 -16.78
C ARG A 214 -6.10 12.85 -17.70
N ALA A 215 -4.84 12.81 -17.27
CA ALA A 215 -3.70 13.36 -17.99
C ALA A 215 -3.03 12.34 -18.94
N LYS A 216 -3.61 11.17 -19.13
CA LYS A 216 -3.06 10.14 -20.02
C LYS A 216 -2.95 10.67 -21.46
N GLY A 217 -1.81 10.44 -22.10
CA GLY A 217 -1.50 10.97 -23.44
C GLY A 217 -1.11 12.46 -23.46
N LYS A 218 -0.94 13.08 -22.28
CA LYS A 218 -0.29 14.39 -22.12
C LYS A 218 1.18 14.23 -21.78
N ASP A 219 1.88 15.33 -21.53
CA ASP A 219 3.30 15.31 -21.18
C ASP A 219 3.58 14.53 -19.88
N MET A 220 4.69 13.79 -19.85
CA MET A 220 5.03 12.93 -18.71
C MET A 220 5.40 13.73 -17.45
N MET A 221 5.95 14.94 -17.60
CA MET A 221 6.34 15.79 -16.48
C MET A 221 5.11 16.33 -15.73
N GLY A 222 4.09 16.80 -16.45
CA GLY A 222 2.81 17.21 -15.90
C GLY A 222 2.09 16.07 -15.20
N GLN A 223 2.12 14.86 -15.79
CA GLN A 223 1.60 13.66 -15.11
C GLN A 223 2.35 13.37 -13.80
N ALA A 224 3.68 13.43 -13.81
CA ALA A 224 4.49 13.24 -12.60
C ALA A 224 4.15 14.27 -11.51
N PHE A 225 3.97 15.54 -11.86
CA PHE A 225 3.56 16.59 -10.93
C PHE A 225 2.17 16.36 -10.32
N LEU A 226 1.20 15.92 -11.13
CA LEU A 226 -0.15 15.59 -10.65
C LEU A 226 -0.14 14.40 -9.67
N ILE A 227 0.75 13.43 -9.89
CA ILE A 227 0.95 12.31 -8.96
C ILE A 227 1.69 12.76 -7.70
N TRP A 228 2.64 13.69 -7.83
CA TRP A 228 3.51 14.10 -6.72
C TRP A 228 2.73 14.71 -5.55
N PHE A 229 1.82 15.66 -5.80
CA PHE A 229 1.14 16.41 -4.73
C PHE A 229 0.30 15.54 -3.77
N PRO A 230 -0.61 14.66 -4.23
CA PRO A 230 -1.38 13.83 -3.31
C PRO A 230 -0.51 12.86 -2.51
N ILE A 231 0.58 12.37 -3.12
CA ILE A 231 1.49 11.42 -2.49
C ILE A 231 2.37 12.11 -1.46
N PHE A 232 2.87 13.30 -1.77
CA PHE A 232 3.53 14.18 -0.80
C PHE A 232 2.63 14.43 0.42
N ALA A 233 1.37 14.79 0.17
CA ALA A 233 0.43 15.13 1.24
C ALA A 233 0.19 13.97 2.21
N PHE A 234 -0.08 12.75 1.72
CA PHE A 234 -0.39 11.64 2.63
C PHE A 234 0.82 11.27 3.51
N VAL A 235 2.03 11.37 2.96
CA VAL A 235 3.26 11.04 3.68
C VAL A 235 3.57 12.11 4.71
N ALA A 236 3.46 13.39 4.34
CA ALA A 236 3.68 14.52 5.26
C ALA A 236 2.69 14.52 6.43
N ILE A 237 1.42 14.15 6.18
CA ILE A 237 0.39 13.99 7.22
C ILE A 237 0.69 12.79 8.14
N GLY A 238 1.32 11.74 7.63
CA GLY A 238 1.61 10.52 8.38
C GLY A 238 0.52 9.45 8.28
N PHE A 239 -0.13 9.36 7.11
CA PHE A 239 -1.07 8.29 6.79
C PHE A 239 -0.35 6.94 6.52
N GLU A 240 -1.13 5.85 6.54
CA GLU A 240 -0.61 4.48 6.49
C GLU A 240 -0.89 3.81 5.14
N HIS A 241 0.16 3.32 4.48
CA HIS A 241 0.08 2.66 3.18
C HIS A 241 0.50 1.20 3.31
N SER A 242 -0.43 0.27 3.13
CA SER A 242 -0.21 -1.17 3.34
C SER A 242 1.01 -1.70 2.58
N ILE A 243 1.15 -1.35 1.28
CA ILE A 243 2.28 -1.84 0.47
C ILE A 243 3.62 -1.22 0.90
N ALA A 244 3.62 0.01 1.41
CA ALA A 244 4.84 0.60 1.94
C ALA A 244 5.25 -0.07 3.26
N ASN A 245 4.26 -0.46 4.07
CA ASN A 245 4.47 -1.17 5.31
C ASN A 245 5.00 -2.61 5.09
N MET A 246 4.72 -3.23 3.94
CA MET A 246 5.32 -4.51 3.53
C MET A 246 6.82 -4.44 3.26
N PHE A 247 7.38 -3.25 3.08
CA PHE A 247 8.83 -3.02 3.10
C PHE A 247 9.29 -2.57 4.49
N CYS A 248 8.68 -1.50 5.00
CA CYS A 248 9.13 -0.79 6.20
C CYS A 248 9.18 -1.68 7.45
N ILE A 249 8.12 -2.44 7.71
CA ILE A 249 8.05 -3.24 8.94
C ILE A 249 9.00 -4.44 8.86
N PRO A 250 9.01 -5.26 7.77
CA PRO A 250 10.02 -6.30 7.62
C PRO A 250 11.45 -5.77 7.65
N ALA A 251 11.73 -4.61 7.05
CA ALA A 251 13.04 -3.99 7.13
C ALA A 251 13.45 -3.68 8.58
N GLY A 252 12.51 -3.21 9.42
CA GLY A 252 12.73 -3.01 10.86
C GLY A 252 12.98 -4.31 11.62
N ILE A 253 12.20 -5.37 11.34
CA ILE A 253 12.38 -6.71 11.92
C ILE A 253 13.79 -7.24 11.59
N PHE A 254 14.18 -7.17 10.32
CA PHE A 254 15.48 -7.65 9.85
C PHE A 254 16.63 -6.83 10.42
N ALA A 255 16.48 -5.51 10.44
CA ALA A 255 17.53 -4.62 10.87
C ALA A 255 17.79 -4.76 12.38
N SER A 256 16.76 -4.93 13.21
CA SER A 256 16.94 -5.14 14.66
C SER A 256 17.55 -6.51 14.95
N ALA A 257 17.06 -7.56 14.28
CA ALA A 257 17.64 -8.90 14.39
C ALA A 257 19.12 -8.91 14.00
N TYR A 258 19.51 -8.19 12.95
CA TYR A 258 20.90 -8.08 12.50
C TYR A 258 21.77 -7.22 13.42
N ARG A 259 21.31 -6.03 13.77
CA ARG A 259 22.13 -5.05 14.51
C ARG A 259 22.28 -5.41 15.98
N TRP A 260 21.19 -5.82 16.61
CA TRP A 260 21.16 -6.04 18.06
C TRP A 260 21.23 -7.52 18.45
N HIS A 261 21.06 -8.44 17.49
CA HIS A 261 20.86 -9.85 17.80
C HIS A 261 19.69 -10.06 18.78
N VAL A 262 18.66 -9.23 18.67
CA VAL A 262 17.43 -9.30 19.48
C VAL A 262 16.23 -9.18 18.55
N TYR A 263 15.27 -10.07 18.73
CA TYR A 263 13.99 -10.02 18.04
C TYR A 263 13.05 -9.05 18.75
N THR A 264 12.69 -7.93 18.13
CA THR A 264 11.97 -6.84 18.82
C THR A 264 10.61 -6.50 18.24
N ILE A 265 10.40 -6.72 16.93
CA ILE A 265 9.11 -6.55 16.25
C ILE A 265 8.75 -7.93 15.69
N THR A 266 7.51 -8.37 15.92
CA THR A 266 7.05 -9.69 15.45
C THR A 266 6.27 -9.59 14.14
N TYR A 267 6.16 -10.71 13.42
CA TYR A 267 5.22 -10.86 12.34
C TYR A 267 3.77 -10.81 12.82
N LYS A 268 3.48 -11.19 14.07
CA LYS A 268 2.17 -10.89 14.68
C LYS A 268 1.88 -9.39 14.67
N ASP A 269 2.82 -8.57 15.13
CA ASP A 269 2.66 -7.10 15.16
C ASP A 269 2.53 -6.55 13.74
N PHE A 270 3.33 -7.08 12.81
CA PHE A 270 3.25 -6.69 11.41
C PHE A 270 1.88 -7.01 10.80
N PHE A 271 1.44 -8.27 10.84
CA PHE A 271 0.23 -8.69 10.12
C PHE A 271 -1.06 -8.21 10.79
N PHE A 272 -1.16 -8.30 12.11
CA PHE A 272 -2.42 -8.09 12.82
C PHE A 272 -2.58 -6.69 13.41
N ASN A 273 -1.51 -6.09 13.94
CA ASN A 273 -1.60 -4.73 14.50
C ASN A 273 -1.47 -3.66 13.42
N ASN A 274 -0.77 -3.94 12.31
CA ASN A 274 -0.59 -2.99 11.21
C ASN A 274 -1.29 -3.40 9.91
N LEU A 275 -0.88 -4.49 9.28
CA LEU A 275 -1.26 -4.78 7.90
C LEU A 275 -2.78 -4.98 7.76
N LEU A 276 -3.41 -5.66 8.73
CA LEU A 276 -4.86 -5.90 8.75
C LEU A 276 -5.67 -4.59 8.80
N PRO A 277 -5.54 -3.70 9.81
CA PRO A 277 -6.30 -2.47 9.85
C PRO A 277 -5.93 -1.51 8.69
N VAL A 278 -4.66 -1.42 8.30
CA VAL A 278 -4.22 -0.52 7.22
C VAL A 278 -4.72 -1.00 5.86
N THR A 279 -4.65 -2.29 5.55
CA THR A 279 -5.18 -2.83 4.29
C THR A 279 -6.70 -2.67 4.24
N TYR A 280 -7.41 -2.86 5.35
CA TYR A 280 -8.85 -2.60 5.35
C TYR A 280 -9.17 -1.12 5.13
N GLY A 281 -8.47 -0.22 5.81
CA GLY A 281 -8.61 1.22 5.60
C GLY A 281 -8.29 1.62 4.16
N ASN A 282 -7.22 1.06 3.58
CA ASN A 282 -6.88 1.27 2.19
C ASN A 282 -7.95 0.73 1.24
N ALA A 283 -8.62 -0.38 1.53
CA ALA A 283 -9.72 -0.89 0.70
C ALA A 283 -10.95 0.03 0.75
N VAL A 284 -11.25 0.61 1.91
CA VAL A 284 -12.42 1.48 2.13
C VAL A 284 -12.24 2.89 1.57
N GLY A 285 -11.06 3.50 1.74
CA GLY A 285 -10.82 4.92 1.38
C GLY A 285 -11.23 5.33 -0.04
N PRO A 286 -10.80 4.62 -1.10
CA PRO A 286 -11.08 5.01 -2.48
C PRO A 286 -12.56 4.90 -2.84
N LEU A 287 -13.32 4.10 -2.11
CA LEU A 287 -14.76 3.93 -2.34
C LEU A 287 -15.55 5.21 -2.05
N ILE A 288 -15.02 6.12 -1.24
CA ILE A 288 -15.56 7.47 -1.09
C ILE A 288 -15.49 8.22 -2.43
N LEU A 289 -14.32 8.26 -3.07
CA LEU A 289 -14.14 8.90 -4.37
C LEU A 289 -14.97 8.20 -5.46
N ILE A 290 -14.92 6.87 -5.52
CA ILE A 290 -15.66 6.07 -6.49
C ILE A 290 -17.16 6.33 -6.39
N THR A 291 -17.72 6.31 -5.18
CA THR A 291 -19.15 6.51 -4.95
C THR A 291 -19.54 7.95 -5.30
N LEU A 292 -18.76 8.95 -4.89
CA LEU A 292 -19.01 10.34 -5.23
C LEU A 292 -19.01 10.57 -6.75
N TYR A 293 -17.98 10.08 -7.46
CA TYR A 293 -17.92 10.22 -8.93
C TYR A 293 -19.00 9.41 -9.63
N TYR A 294 -19.31 8.19 -9.17
CA TYR A 294 -20.36 7.35 -9.74
C TYR A 294 -21.74 8.02 -9.64
N TRP A 295 -22.09 8.59 -8.48
CA TRP A 295 -23.33 9.35 -8.31
C TRP A 295 -23.33 10.63 -9.12
N TYR A 296 -22.24 11.40 -9.07
CA TYR A 296 -22.13 12.68 -9.76
C TYR A 296 -22.34 12.55 -11.28
N VAL A 297 -21.83 11.47 -11.85
CA VAL A 297 -21.83 11.22 -13.30
C VAL A 297 -23.05 10.40 -13.74
N GLY A 298 -23.45 9.41 -12.95
CA GLY A 298 -24.51 8.47 -13.31
C GLY A 298 -25.92 8.92 -12.92
N SER A 299 -26.12 9.89 -12.03
CA SER A 299 -27.45 10.21 -11.45
C SER A 299 -28.49 10.78 -12.43
N ILE A 300 -28.14 10.93 -13.70
CA ILE A 300 -28.94 11.68 -14.66
C ILE A 300 -29.63 10.72 -15.64
N LYS A 301 -30.96 10.80 -15.73
CA LYS A 301 -31.74 10.05 -16.73
C LYS A 301 -31.29 10.45 -18.14
N GLY A 302 -30.94 9.47 -18.96
CA GLY A 302 -30.40 9.71 -20.31
C GLY A 302 -28.90 10.00 -20.36
N SER A 303 -28.16 9.85 -19.24
CA SER A 303 -26.69 9.89 -19.29
C SER A 303 -26.16 8.82 -20.25
N ALA A 304 -25.01 9.09 -20.87
CA ALA A 304 -24.31 8.13 -21.73
C ALA A 304 -23.94 6.82 -20.99
N LEU A 305 -24.04 6.83 -19.66
CA LEU A 305 -23.57 5.80 -18.75
C LEU A 305 -24.71 5.03 -18.08
N GLY A 306 -25.95 5.36 -18.43
CA GLY A 306 -27.16 4.88 -17.78
C GLY A 306 -27.49 5.67 -16.52
N GLU A 307 -28.76 5.61 -16.14
CA GLU A 307 -29.25 6.19 -14.89
C GLU A 307 -28.74 5.34 -13.71
N ALA A 308 -27.89 5.92 -12.85
CA ALA A 308 -27.39 5.30 -11.64
C ALA A 308 -28.50 5.24 -10.60
N LYS A 309 -28.90 4.03 -10.25
CA LYS A 309 -29.90 3.82 -9.20
C LYS A 309 -29.20 3.73 -7.84
N PRO A 310 -29.85 4.18 -6.75
CA PRO A 310 -29.33 3.97 -5.40
C PRO A 310 -28.96 2.51 -5.11
N SER A 311 -29.73 1.56 -5.67
CA SER A 311 -29.47 0.13 -5.57
C SER A 311 -28.15 -0.30 -6.22
N ASP A 312 -27.75 0.31 -7.33
CA ASP A 312 -26.52 -0.03 -8.05
C ASP A 312 -25.29 0.47 -7.29
N ALA A 313 -25.36 1.68 -6.74
CA ALA A 313 -24.32 2.23 -5.87
C ALA A 313 -24.18 1.42 -4.58
N LEU A 314 -25.30 1.07 -3.94
CA LEU A 314 -25.30 0.21 -2.75
C LEU A 314 -24.68 -1.16 -3.05
N LYS A 315 -25.05 -1.76 -4.18
CA LYS A 315 -24.46 -3.03 -4.62
C LYS A 315 -22.95 -2.91 -4.82
N LEU A 316 -22.49 -1.85 -5.49
CA LEU A 316 -21.07 -1.59 -5.71
C LEU A 316 -20.30 -1.52 -4.39
N VAL A 317 -20.85 -0.78 -3.42
CA VAL A 317 -20.26 -0.66 -2.07
C VAL A 317 -20.24 -2.01 -1.36
N ILE A 318 -21.33 -2.78 -1.37
CA ILE A 318 -21.38 -4.10 -0.74
C ILE A 318 -20.35 -5.05 -1.37
N ASP A 319 -20.33 -5.14 -2.70
CA ASP A 319 -19.43 -6.06 -3.40
C ASP A 319 -17.95 -5.73 -3.13
N THR A 320 -17.60 -4.44 -2.96
CA THR A 320 -16.22 -3.99 -2.80
C THR A 320 -15.81 -3.85 -1.33
N CYS A 321 -16.51 -3.07 -0.51
CA CYS A 321 -16.21 -2.84 0.92
C CYS A 321 -16.39 -4.11 1.77
N VAL A 322 -17.35 -4.96 1.40
CA VAL A 322 -17.70 -6.12 2.22
C VAL A 322 -17.14 -7.37 1.57
N ILE A 323 -17.64 -7.74 0.39
CA ILE A 323 -17.33 -9.07 -0.16
C ILE A 323 -15.86 -9.16 -0.60
N ALA A 324 -15.43 -8.31 -1.53
CA ALA A 324 -14.07 -8.36 -2.06
C ALA A 324 -13.03 -8.05 -0.96
N SER A 325 -13.29 -7.05 -0.12
CA SER A 325 -12.39 -6.70 0.98
C SER A 325 -12.27 -7.81 2.02
N LEU A 326 -13.35 -8.46 2.45
CA LEU A 326 -13.25 -9.57 3.40
C LEU A 326 -12.51 -10.77 2.81
N ILE A 327 -12.82 -11.15 1.57
CA ILE A 327 -12.09 -12.21 0.86
C ILE A 327 -10.61 -11.85 0.79
N HIS A 328 -10.29 -10.61 0.46
CA HIS A 328 -8.93 -10.12 0.37
C HIS A 328 -8.22 -10.14 1.73
N LEU A 329 -8.83 -9.62 2.80
CA LEU A 329 -8.21 -9.61 4.13
C LEU A 329 -7.99 -11.03 4.64
N VAL A 330 -8.95 -11.93 4.47
CA VAL A 330 -8.80 -13.32 4.89
C VAL A 330 -7.66 -13.99 4.13
N LEU A 331 -7.72 -13.96 2.79
CA LEU A 331 -6.76 -14.67 1.96
C LEU A 331 -5.37 -14.04 1.97
N LEU A 332 -5.25 -12.72 2.06
CA LEU A 332 -3.97 -12.02 1.87
C LEU A 332 -3.41 -11.41 3.15
N VAL A 333 -4.11 -11.43 4.28
CA VAL A 333 -3.57 -10.91 5.54
C VAL A 333 -3.70 -11.92 6.66
N VAL A 334 -4.92 -12.42 6.93
CA VAL A 334 -5.19 -13.28 8.08
C VAL A 334 -4.50 -14.64 7.93
N ILE A 335 -4.68 -15.34 6.81
CA ILE A 335 -4.05 -16.65 6.57
C ILE A 335 -2.51 -16.55 6.55
N PRO A 336 -1.87 -15.70 5.72
CA PRO A 336 -0.41 -15.59 5.72
C PRO A 336 0.14 -15.08 7.06
N GLY A 337 -0.59 -14.20 7.75
CA GLY A 337 -0.24 -13.76 9.10
C GLY A 337 -0.29 -14.89 10.13
N ALA A 338 -1.33 -15.72 10.11
CA ALA A 338 -1.44 -16.88 11.00
C ALA A 338 -0.33 -17.90 10.72
N ILE A 339 0.02 -18.12 9.44
CA ILE A 339 1.16 -18.95 9.04
C ILE A 339 2.46 -18.36 9.60
N ALA A 340 2.70 -17.06 9.42
CA ALA A 340 3.90 -16.39 9.92
C ALA A 340 4.01 -16.50 11.45
N VAL A 341 2.91 -16.27 12.19
CA VAL A 341 2.86 -16.43 13.65
C VAL A 341 3.14 -17.87 14.08
N GLY A 342 2.59 -18.86 13.36
CA GLY A 342 2.90 -20.27 13.62
C GLY A 342 4.38 -20.60 13.42
N VAL A 343 5.00 -20.02 12.38
CA VAL A 343 6.44 -20.16 12.12
C VAL A 343 7.26 -19.45 13.19
N GLU A 344 6.88 -18.25 13.64
CA GLU A 344 7.54 -17.56 14.76
C GLU A 344 7.54 -18.41 16.02
N ALA A 345 6.38 -18.96 16.39
CA ALA A 345 6.25 -19.83 17.55
C ALA A 345 7.11 -21.09 17.44
N ALA A 346 7.15 -21.72 16.25
CA ALA A 346 7.99 -22.89 15.99
C ALA A 346 9.49 -22.60 16.07
N LEU A 347 9.90 -21.36 15.79
CA LEU A 347 11.28 -20.90 15.89
C LEU A 347 11.64 -20.31 17.27
N GLY A 348 10.68 -20.26 18.21
CA GLY A 348 10.88 -19.65 19.53
C GLY A 348 11.09 -18.14 19.48
N LEU A 349 10.62 -17.47 18.42
CA LEU A 349 10.75 -16.02 18.25
C LEU A 349 9.66 -15.30 19.06
N ALA A 350 10.10 -14.40 19.94
CA ALA A 350 9.23 -13.51 20.70
C ALA A 350 9.97 -12.19 20.97
N PRO A 351 9.25 -11.10 21.29
CA PRO A 351 9.88 -9.83 21.65
C PRO A 351 10.90 -10.00 22.79
N GLY A 352 12.10 -9.47 22.60
CA GLY A 352 13.21 -9.54 23.56
C GLY A 352 14.06 -10.80 23.49
N VAL A 353 13.69 -11.79 22.68
CA VAL A 353 14.49 -13.02 22.52
C VAL A 353 15.77 -12.72 21.74
N ARG A 354 16.91 -13.23 22.24
CA ARG A 354 18.19 -13.16 21.54
C ARG A 354 18.19 -14.06 20.30
N VAL A 355 18.69 -13.55 19.18
CA VAL A 355 18.81 -14.28 17.92
C VAL A 355 20.27 -14.39 17.51
N ASP A 356 20.86 -15.59 17.68
CA ASP A 356 22.26 -15.83 17.34
C ASP A 356 22.50 -15.74 15.83
N ASN A 357 21.58 -16.29 15.04
CA ASN A 357 21.58 -16.15 13.58
C ASN A 357 20.54 -15.09 13.15
N PRO A 358 20.95 -13.89 12.70
CA PRO A 358 20.02 -12.83 12.36
C PRO A 358 19.16 -13.14 11.11
N TYR A 359 19.55 -14.12 10.30
CA TYR A 359 18.78 -14.56 9.12
C TYR A 359 17.52 -15.34 9.51
N ILE A 360 17.39 -15.81 10.76
CA ILE A 360 16.18 -16.48 11.25
C ILE A 360 14.93 -15.61 11.11
N ALA A 361 15.10 -14.28 11.20
CA ALA A 361 14.04 -13.31 11.04
C ALA A 361 13.39 -13.32 9.64
N LEU A 362 14.06 -13.87 8.62
CA LEU A 362 13.52 -13.98 7.26
C LEU A 362 12.46 -15.08 7.12
N VAL A 363 12.56 -16.12 7.95
CA VAL A 363 11.85 -17.38 7.73
C VAL A 363 10.32 -17.20 7.71
N PRO A 364 9.68 -16.49 8.67
CA PRO A 364 8.23 -16.30 8.60
C PRO A 364 7.77 -15.56 7.33
N GLY A 365 8.53 -14.54 6.90
CA GLY A 365 8.24 -13.80 5.67
C GLY A 365 8.43 -14.62 4.40
N ILE A 366 9.43 -15.51 4.35
CA ILE A 366 9.63 -16.43 3.23
C ILE A 366 8.48 -17.43 3.14
N VAL A 367 8.05 -18.00 4.27
CA VAL A 367 6.93 -18.95 4.28
C VAL A 367 5.62 -18.27 3.85
N ALA A 368 5.37 -17.04 4.32
CA ALA A 368 4.24 -16.24 3.83
C ALA A 368 4.34 -15.96 2.32
N SER A 369 5.53 -15.67 1.79
CA SER A 369 5.76 -15.49 0.35
C SER A 369 5.40 -16.73 -0.48
N ILE A 370 5.73 -17.92 0.00
CA ILE A 370 5.36 -19.19 -0.67
C ILE A 370 3.84 -19.30 -0.79
N TYR A 371 3.12 -18.96 0.29
CA TYR A 371 1.65 -18.92 0.27
C TYR A 371 1.12 -17.89 -0.75
N TYR A 372 1.66 -16.67 -0.78
CA TYR A 372 1.26 -15.63 -1.74
C TYR A 372 1.45 -16.04 -3.20
N ILE A 373 2.54 -16.74 -3.51
CA ILE A 373 2.78 -17.33 -4.84
C ILE A 373 1.67 -18.35 -5.12
N ALA A 374 1.49 -19.34 -4.24
CA ALA A 374 0.53 -20.42 -4.45
C ALA A 374 -0.91 -19.90 -4.64
N ILE A 375 -1.38 -19.02 -3.74
CA ILE A 375 -2.75 -18.50 -3.78
C ILE A 375 -3.04 -17.73 -5.07
N THR A 376 -2.05 -17.03 -5.62
CA THR A 376 -2.21 -16.30 -6.89
C THR A 376 -2.57 -17.23 -8.05
N PHE A 377 -1.84 -18.35 -8.19
CA PHE A 377 -2.10 -19.32 -9.26
C PHE A 377 -3.34 -20.18 -9.00
N ILE A 378 -3.61 -20.53 -7.74
CA ILE A 378 -4.83 -21.26 -7.35
C ILE A 378 -6.06 -20.42 -7.68
N MET A 379 -6.07 -19.15 -7.26
CA MET A 379 -7.24 -18.28 -7.42
C MET A 379 -7.49 -17.92 -8.88
N PHE A 380 -6.45 -17.83 -9.72
CA PHE A 380 -6.64 -17.74 -11.17
C PHE A 380 -7.47 -18.92 -11.73
N LYS A 381 -7.14 -20.15 -11.33
CA LYS A 381 -7.86 -21.36 -11.79
C LYS A 381 -9.28 -21.43 -11.23
N VAL A 382 -9.48 -21.05 -9.97
CA VAL A 382 -10.78 -21.08 -9.29
C VAL A 382 -11.72 -20.01 -9.83
N LEU A 383 -11.24 -18.76 -9.94
CA LEU A 383 -12.07 -17.62 -10.33
C LEU A 383 -12.37 -17.57 -11.83
N LYS A 384 -11.52 -18.16 -12.67
CA LYS A 384 -11.62 -18.08 -14.15
C LYS A 384 -11.95 -16.65 -14.62
N PRO A 385 -11.10 -15.66 -14.27
CA PRO A 385 -11.44 -14.22 -14.33
C PRO A 385 -11.75 -13.68 -15.73
N TYR A 386 -11.51 -14.48 -16.79
CA TYR A 386 -11.78 -14.08 -18.17
C TYR A 386 -13.15 -14.51 -18.70
N THR A 387 -13.81 -15.45 -18.03
CA THR A 387 -15.05 -16.04 -18.54
C THR A 387 -16.24 -15.07 -18.56
N SER A 388 -16.14 -13.99 -17.80
CA SER A 388 -17.16 -12.97 -17.61
C SER A 388 -16.91 -11.69 -18.42
N VAL A 389 -15.83 -11.65 -19.20
CA VAL A 389 -15.37 -10.41 -19.85
C VAL A 389 -16.25 -10.14 -21.06
N LYS A 390 -16.90 -8.97 -21.04
CA LYS A 390 -17.70 -8.47 -22.17
C LYS A 390 -16.96 -7.29 -22.78
N ILE A 391 -16.13 -7.56 -23.79
CA ILE A 391 -15.57 -6.51 -24.64
C ILE A 391 -16.51 -6.36 -25.83
N SER A 392 -17.36 -5.33 -25.83
CA SER A 392 -17.95 -4.87 -27.09
C SER A 392 -16.84 -4.17 -27.86
N VAL A 393 -16.41 -4.79 -28.97
CA VAL A 393 -15.49 -4.18 -29.93
C VAL A 393 -16.18 -3.01 -30.62
#